data_AF-A0A945SPJ6-F1
#
_entry.id   AF-A0A945SPJ6-F1
#
_cell.length_a   1.000
_cell.length_b   1.000
_cell.length_c   1.000
_cell.angle_alpha   90.00
_cell.angle_beta   90.00
_cell.angle_gamma   90.00
#
_symmetry.space_group_name_H-M   'P 1'
#
loop_
_entity.id
_entity.type
_entity.pdbx_description
1 polymer ?
#
loop_
_entity_poly.entity_id
_entity_poly.type
_entity_poly.pdbx_seq_one_letter_code
_entity_poly.pdbx_strand_id
1 'polypeptide(L)'
;RVVILGDMLELGDISKAAHEALEAEIIRNDIDIAFLAGQEMTALADRLSSTALGGITDTADELLPIVMSGLQAGDIVTVKASNGVGLSRIIKKLTEPAPVARAANGT
;
A
#
# COMPACT_ATOMS: atom_id res chain seq x y z
N ARG A 1 10.47 -4.74 4.73
CA ARG A 1 9.94 -4.90 3.35
C ARG A 1 8.45 -4.61 3.41
N VAL A 2 7.99 -3.67 2.60
CA VAL A 2 6.60 -3.18 2.65
C VAL A 2 5.94 -3.39 1.30
N VAL A 3 4.66 -3.74 1.30
CA VAL A 3 3.83 -3.73 0.09
C VAL A 3 2.68 -2.75 0.22
N ILE A 4 2.34 -2.11 -0.90
CA ILE A 4 1.15 -1.30 -1.07
C ILE A 4 0.36 -1.93 -2.21
N LEU A 5 -0.73 -2.59 -1.87
CA LEU A 5 -1.54 -3.35 -2.82
C LEU A 5 -2.92 -2.71 -2.97
N GLY A 6 -3.52 -2.89 -4.13
CA GLY A 6 -4.91 -2.52 -4.33
C GLY A 6 -5.62 -3.40 -5.33
N ASP A 7 -6.94 -3.27 -5.38
CA ASP A 7 -7.83 -4.22 -6.05
C ASP A 7 -7.33 -4.71 -7.42
N MET A 8 -7.41 -6.03 -7.58
CA MET A 8 -7.28 -6.70 -8.87
C MET A 8 -8.64 -6.66 -9.56
N LEU A 9 -8.86 -5.63 -10.37
CA LEU A 9 -10.10 -5.43 -11.12
C LEU A 9 -10.30 -6.48 -12.24
N GLU A 10 -11.53 -6.60 -12.73
CA GLU A 10 -11.93 -7.47 -13.86
C GLU A 10 -11.77 -8.98 -13.61
N LEU A 11 -11.82 -9.40 -12.34
CA LEU A 11 -11.71 -10.81 -11.95
C LEU A 11 -13.06 -11.54 -11.82
N GLY A 12 -14.18 -10.81 -11.71
CA GLY A 12 -15.51 -11.42 -11.55
C GLY A 12 -15.56 -12.40 -10.37
N ASP A 13 -16.11 -13.59 -10.59
CA ASP A 13 -16.38 -14.58 -9.54
C ASP A 13 -15.12 -15.10 -8.82
N ILE A 14 -13.93 -14.96 -9.43
CA ILE A 14 -12.67 -15.39 -8.80
C ILE A 14 -12.02 -14.28 -7.95
N SER A 15 -12.60 -13.08 -7.89
CA SER A 15 -12.01 -11.92 -7.22
C SER A 15 -11.57 -12.25 -5.79
N LYS A 16 -12.51 -12.72 -4.96
CA LYS A 16 -12.23 -13.06 -3.56
C LYS A 16 -11.08 -14.04 -3.39
N ALA A 17 -11.14 -15.17 -4.11
CA ALA A 17 -10.13 -16.22 -4.01
C ALA A 17 -8.74 -15.74 -4.49
N ALA A 18 -8.70 -14.91 -5.53
CA ALA A 18 -7.46 -14.33 -6.02
C ALA A 18 -6.84 -13.37 -5.01
N HIS A 19 -7.63 -12.52 -4.35
CA HIS A 19 -7.17 -11.61 -3.30
C HIS A 19 -6.66 -12.38 -2.07
N GLU A 20 -7.40 -13.39 -1.61
CA GLU A 20 -6.97 -14.28 -0.51
C GLU A 20 -5.63 -14.97 -0.83
N ALA A 21 -5.44 -15.41 -2.08
CA ALA A 21 -4.22 -16.11 -2.50
C ALA A 21 -2.94 -15.25 -2.40
N LEU A 22 -3.06 -13.93 -2.28
CA LEU A 22 -1.90 -13.04 -2.09
C LEU A 22 -1.22 -13.23 -0.72
N GLU A 23 -1.90 -13.82 0.27
CA GLU A 23 -1.31 -14.13 1.58
C GLU A 23 -0.04 -15.00 1.43
N ALA A 24 -0.10 -16.02 0.56
CA ALA A 24 1.01 -16.91 0.32
C ALA A 24 2.23 -16.17 -0.26
N GLU A 25 2.01 -15.13 -1.07
CA GLU A 25 3.09 -14.30 -1.61
C GLU A 25 3.64 -13.33 -0.56
N ILE A 26 2.80 -12.78 0.31
CA ILE A 26 3.23 -11.94 1.43
C ILE A 26 4.18 -12.71 2.34
N ILE A 27 3.81 -13.95 2.70
CA ILE A 27 4.63 -14.83 3.54
C ILE A 27 5.93 -15.20 2.82
N ARG A 28 5.84 -15.65 1.55
CA ARG A 28 7.02 -16.13 0.79
C ARG A 28 8.07 -15.05 0.57
N ASN A 29 7.66 -13.77 0.51
CA ASN A 29 8.55 -12.65 0.22
C ASN A 29 9.01 -11.91 1.49
N ASP A 30 8.75 -12.47 2.68
CA ASP A 30 9.08 -11.89 3.99
C ASP A 30 8.61 -10.43 4.08
N ILE A 31 7.35 -10.20 3.71
CA ILE A 31 6.74 -8.87 3.80
C ILE A 31 6.37 -8.60 5.24
N ASP A 32 6.93 -7.53 5.80
CA ASP A 32 6.70 -7.14 7.19
C ASP A 32 5.35 -6.43 7.35
N ILE A 33 5.01 -5.55 6.40
CA ILE A 33 3.80 -4.71 6.46
C ILE A 33 3.15 -4.61 5.07
N ALA A 34 1.82 -4.76 5.04
CA ALA A 34 0.97 -4.53 3.88
C ALA A 34 0.00 -3.36 4.14
N PHE A 35 -0.04 -2.42 3.20
CA PHE A 35 -1.06 -1.38 3.10
C PHE A 35 -1.97 -1.69 1.92
N LEU A 36 -3.28 -1.68 2.14
CA LEU A 36 -4.26 -2.20 1.18
C LEU A 36 -5.31 -1.14 0.80
N ALA A 37 -5.59 -0.97 -0.49
CA ALA A 37 -6.64 -0.07 -0.97
C ALA A 37 -7.63 -0.77 -1.90
N GLY A 38 -8.91 -0.66 -1.60
CA GLY A 38 -10.00 -1.22 -2.39
C GLY A 38 -10.85 -2.20 -1.60
N GLN A 39 -12.09 -2.37 -2.02
CA GLN A 39 -13.09 -3.14 -1.25
C GLN A 39 -12.76 -4.64 -1.27
N GLU A 40 -12.27 -5.14 -2.40
CA GLU A 40 -11.95 -6.56 -2.58
C GLU A 40 -10.70 -6.97 -1.79
N MET A 41 -9.81 -6.02 -1.49
CA MET A 41 -8.65 -6.24 -0.61
C MET A 41 -9.01 -6.62 0.83
N THR A 42 -10.26 -6.42 1.27
CA THR A 42 -10.73 -6.94 2.58
C THR A 42 -10.52 -8.45 2.67
N ALA A 43 -10.68 -9.17 1.56
CA ALA A 43 -10.47 -10.61 1.51
C ALA A 43 -9.02 -11.00 1.85
N LEU A 44 -8.04 -10.17 1.47
CA LEU A 44 -6.65 -10.35 1.90
C LEU A 44 -6.44 -9.89 3.35
N ALA A 45 -7.01 -8.75 3.73
CA ALA A 45 -6.86 -8.19 5.08
C ALA A 45 -7.30 -9.19 6.17
N ASP A 46 -8.41 -9.91 5.94
CA ASP A 46 -8.97 -10.93 6.85
C ASP A 46 -8.08 -12.18 6.99
N ARG A 47 -7.02 -12.31 6.17
CA ARG A 47 -6.00 -13.36 6.27
C ARG A 47 -4.76 -12.90 7.02
N LEU A 48 -4.46 -11.61 6.98
CA LEU A 48 -3.24 -11.07 7.57
C LEU A 48 -3.34 -10.95 9.09
N SER A 49 -2.22 -11.18 9.76
CA SER A 49 -2.09 -10.82 11.18
C SER A 49 -2.20 -9.31 11.36
N SER A 50 -2.69 -8.88 12.53
CA SER A 50 -2.78 -7.45 12.86
C SER A 50 -1.43 -6.73 12.84
N THR A 51 -0.33 -7.45 13.01
CA THR A 51 1.03 -6.90 12.93
C THR A 51 1.52 -6.75 11.48
N ALA A 52 0.99 -7.55 10.55
CA ALA A 52 1.33 -7.48 9.13
C ALA A 52 0.44 -6.51 8.35
N LEU A 53 -0.71 -6.10 8.89
CA LEU A 53 -1.62 -5.15 8.27
C LEU A 53 -1.35 -3.72 8.76
N GLY A 54 -0.70 -2.91 7.93
CA GLY A 54 -0.41 -1.50 8.21
C GLY A 54 -1.61 -0.57 8.03
N GLY A 55 -2.60 -0.99 7.24
CA GLY A 55 -3.86 -0.28 7.06
C GLY A 55 -4.62 -0.78 5.84
N ILE A 56 -5.95 -0.66 5.89
CA ILE A 56 -6.85 -0.93 4.78
C ILE A 56 -7.88 0.20 4.67
N THR A 57 -8.13 0.65 3.44
CA THR A 57 -9.15 1.66 3.12
C THR A 57 -9.82 1.35 1.78
N ASP A 58 -10.97 1.96 1.51
CA ASP A 58 -11.69 1.73 0.25
C ASP A 58 -10.99 2.42 -0.94
N THR A 59 -10.26 3.51 -0.68
CA THR A 59 -9.63 4.31 -1.73
C THR A 59 -8.14 4.55 -1.48
N ALA A 60 -7.39 4.77 -2.57
CA ALA A 60 -5.97 5.14 -2.49
C ALA A 60 -5.73 6.49 -1.78
N ASP A 61 -6.69 7.41 -1.83
CA ASP A 61 -6.57 8.74 -1.22
C ASP A 61 -6.68 8.66 0.31
N GLU A 62 -7.53 7.77 0.82
CA GLU A 62 -7.63 7.46 2.24
C GLU A 62 -6.41 6.68 2.74
N LEU A 63 -5.85 5.79 1.89
CA LEU A 63 -4.67 5.01 2.24
C LEU A 63 -3.41 5.88 2.35
N LEU A 64 -3.31 6.92 1.51
CA LEU A 64 -2.14 7.78 1.40
C LEU A 64 -1.59 8.29 2.75
N PRO A 65 -2.37 8.95 3.63
CA PRO A 65 -1.85 9.42 4.91
C PRO A 65 -1.36 8.29 5.84
N ILE A 66 -1.96 7.10 5.75
CA ILE A 66 -1.57 5.93 6.54
C ILE A 66 -0.20 5.42 6.06
N VAL A 67 -0.03 5.27 4.75
CA VAL A 67 1.27 4.92 4.15
C VAL A 67 2.35 5.94 4.53
N MET A 68 2.06 7.24 4.40
CA MET A 68 3.04 8.29 4.68
C MET A 68 3.49 8.33 6.14
N SER A 69 2.65 7.88 7.07
CA SER A 69 2.98 7.83 8.51
C SER A 69 3.58 6.50 8.95
N GLY A 70 3.30 5.41 8.23
CA GLY A 70 3.78 4.07 8.56
C GLY A 70 5.14 3.71 7.94
N LEU A 71 5.55 4.37 6.85
CA LEU A 71 6.84 4.11 6.21
C LEU A 71 8.01 4.74 6.96
N GLN A 72 9.17 4.08 6.88
CA GLN A 72 10.41 4.49 7.51
C GLN A 72 11.57 4.58 6.50
N ALA A 73 12.59 5.36 6.86
CA ALA A 73 13.81 5.42 6.08
C ALA A 73 14.49 4.05 6.03
N GLY A 74 14.82 3.59 4.83
CA GLY A 74 15.40 2.26 4.59
C GLY A 74 14.38 1.20 4.17
N ASP A 75 13.08 1.50 4.18
CA ASP A 75 12.07 0.58 3.65
C ASP A 75 12.26 0.32 2.15
N ILE A 76 12.08 -0.95 1.78
CA ILE A 76 11.92 -1.39 0.40
C ILE A 76 10.42 -1.57 0.16
N VAL A 77 9.85 -0.74 -0.70
CA VAL A 77 8.41 -0.66 -0.94
C VAL A 77 8.08 -1.20 -2.33
N THR A 78 7.16 -2.17 -2.40
CA THR A 78 6.55 -2.62 -3.66
C THR A 78 5.14 -2.08 -3.77
N VAL A 79 4.78 -1.48 -4.91
CA VAL A 79 3.44 -0.94 -5.15
C VAL A 79 2.80 -1.62 -6.36
N LYS A 80 1.58 -2.16 -6.20
CA LYS A 80 0.88 -2.82 -7.30
C LYS A 80 -0.64 -2.79 -7.14
N ALA A 81 -1.34 -2.35 -8.18
CA ALA A 81 -2.79 -2.45 -8.33
C ALA A 81 -3.17 -2.32 -9.81
N SER A 82 -4.44 -2.56 -10.13
CA SER A 82 -5.00 -2.10 -11.41
C SER A 82 -5.01 -0.56 -11.48
N ASN A 83 -4.82 0.00 -12.68
CA ASN A 83 -4.71 1.46 -12.86
C ASN A 83 -5.90 2.24 -12.28
N GLY A 84 -7.11 1.69 -12.37
CA GLY A 84 -8.35 2.30 -11.86
C GLY A 84 -8.34 2.54 -10.34
N VAL A 85 -7.53 1.80 -9.57
CA VAL A 85 -7.41 1.98 -8.11
C VAL A 85 -6.68 3.27 -7.75
N GLY A 86 -5.81 3.76 -8.64
CA GLY A 86 -5.17 5.07 -8.46
C GLY A 86 -3.98 5.12 -7.51
N LEU A 87 -3.32 3.99 -7.23
CA LEU A 87 -2.08 3.95 -6.41
C LEU A 87 -0.93 4.80 -6.97
N SER A 88 -1.00 5.22 -8.25
CA SER A 88 -0.06 6.16 -8.85
C SER A 88 0.07 7.48 -8.08
N ARG A 89 -0.98 7.92 -7.36
CA ARG A 89 -0.92 9.11 -6.49
C ARG A 89 -0.02 8.90 -5.28
N ILE A 90 -0.02 7.70 -4.70
CA ILE A 90 0.88 7.34 -3.60
C ILE A 90 2.32 7.31 -4.10
N ILE A 91 2.57 6.69 -5.26
CA ILE A 91 3.90 6.67 -5.88
C ILE A 91 4.41 8.10 -6.12
N LYS A 92 3.56 8.96 -6.69
CA LYS A 92 3.90 10.38 -6.89
C LYS A 92 4.29 11.03 -5.57
N LYS A 93 3.53 10.81 -4.49
CA LYS A 93 3.81 11.43 -3.21
C LYS A 93 5.12 10.93 -2.57
N LEU A 94 5.43 9.64 -2.71
CA LEU A 94 6.66 9.04 -2.19
C LEU A 94 7.92 9.45 -2.96
N THR A 95 7.75 9.82 -4.23
CA THR A 95 8.87 10.18 -5.13
C THR A 95 9.00 11.69 -5.34
N GLU A 96 8.08 12.48 -4.81
CA GLU A 96 8.21 13.93 -4.75
C GLU A 96 9.49 14.29 -3.97
N PRO A 97 10.38 15.13 -4.53
CA PRO A 97 11.51 15.63 -3.77
C PRO A 97 11.02 16.27 -2.48
N ALA A 98 11.65 15.91 -1.36
CA ALA A 98 11.39 16.61 -0.11
C ALA A 98 11.53 18.12 -0.34
N PRO A 99 10.64 18.97 0.21
CA PRO A 99 10.79 20.40 0.09
C PRO A 99 12.19 20.78 0.56
N VAL A 100 12.97 21.44 -0.31
CA VAL A 100 14.26 21.98 0.09
C VAL A 100 13.98 23.03 1.15
N ALA A 101 14.20 22.70 2.41
CA ALA A 101 14.16 23.65 3.49
C ALA A 101 15.21 24.71 3.19
N ARG A 102 14.78 25.88 2.71
CA ARG A 102 15.65 27.05 2.67
C ARG A 102 15.92 27.42 4.12
N ALA A 103 17.11 27.13 4.59
CA ALA A 103 17.62 27.73 5.82
C ALA A 103 17.45 29.24 5.66
N ALA A 104 16.53 29.82 6.44
CA ALA A 104 16.47 31.25 6.60
C ALA A 104 17.73 31.64 7.37
N ASN A 105 18.79 31.97 6.64
CA ASN A 105 19.94 32.64 7.24
C ASN A 105 19.46 34.06 7.57
N GLY A 106 18.94 34.21 8.78
CA GLY A 106 18.62 35.49 9.39
C GLY A 106 19.88 36.34 9.52
N THR A 107 19.71 37.62 9.19
CA THR A 107 20.66 38.73 9.22
C THR A 107 21.23 39.01 10.60
#